data_AF-A0A4D4L1H8-F1
#
_entry.id   AF-A0A4D4L1H8-F1
#
_cell.length_a   1.000
_cell.length_b   1.000
_cell.length_c   1.000
_cell.angle_alpha   90.00
_cell.angle_beta   90.00
_cell.angle_gamma   90.00
#
_symmetry.space_group_name_H-M   'P 1'
#
loop_
_entity.id
_entity.type
_entity.pdbx_description
1 polymer ?
#
loop_
_entity_poly.entity_id
_entity_poly.type
_entity_poly.pdbx_seq_one_letter_code
_entity_poly.pdbx_strand_id
1 'polypeptide(L)' 'MPDLKWRKSSYSADVNQNCVELGVVPDGVRIRESDEPDAVIRTTPAALGSSYVP' A
#
# COMPACT_ATOMS: atom_id res chain seq x y z
N MET A 1 -7.17 -8.79 11.01
CA MET A 1 -5.83 -8.14 10.98
C MET A 1 -5.81 -7.14 12.13
N PRO A 2 -4.70 -6.97 12.89
CA PRO A 2 -4.60 -5.82 13.79
C PRO A 2 -4.88 -4.54 12.98
N ASP A 3 -5.55 -3.56 13.59
CA ASP A 3 -5.85 -2.26 12.98
C ASP A 3 -4.55 -1.59 12.51
N LEU A 4 -4.23 -1.78 11.23
CA LEU A 4 -3.07 -1.16 10.61
C LEU A 4 -3.41 0.29 10.33
N LYS A 5 -2.55 1.20 10.81
CA LYS A 5 -2.71 2.63 10.52
C LYS A 5 -2.32 2.91 9.08
N TRP A 6 -3.32 3.04 8.23
CA TRP A 6 -3.17 3.42 6.83
C TRP A 6 -2.93 4.92 6.69
N ARG A 7 -2.02 5.29 5.78
CA ARG A 7 -1.71 6.67 5.42
C ARG A 7 -1.92 6.87 3.93
N LYS A 8 -2.88 7.73 3.60
CA LYS A 8 -3.10 8.27 2.26
C LYS A 8 -2.11 9.41 1.97
N SER A 9 -1.78 9.64 0.69
CA SER A 9 -1.01 10.81 0.27
C SER A 9 -1.77 12.11 0.55
N SER A 10 -1.06 13.18 0.91
CA SER A 10 -1.65 14.53 1.04
C SER A 10 -2.13 15.12 -0.28
N TYR A 11 -1.72 14.54 -1.41
CA TYR A 11 -2.13 14.95 -2.76
C TYR A 11 -3.36 14.19 -3.27
N SER A 12 -3.79 13.17 -2.54
CA SER A 12 -4.95 12.32 -2.86
C SER A 12 -6.23 12.92 -2.28
N ALA A 13 -6.60 14.11 -2.77
CA ALA A 13 -7.87 14.75 -2.42
C ALA A 13 -9.05 13.84 -2.78
N ASP A 14 -10.07 13.81 -1.92
CA ASP A 14 -11.10 12.77 -1.79
C ASP A 14 -12.03 12.51 -2.99
N VAL A 15 -11.73 13.08 -4.16
CA VAL A 15 -12.69 13.17 -5.26
C VAL A 15 -13.12 11.81 -5.80
N ASN A 16 -12.27 10.77 -5.76
CA ASN A 16 -12.58 9.49 -6.44
C ASN A 16 -12.24 8.20 -5.68
N GLN A 17 -11.74 8.25 -4.43
CA GLN A 17 -11.29 7.07 -3.64
C GLN A 17 -10.32 6.08 -4.33
N ASN A 18 -9.87 6.35 -5.56
CA ASN A 18 -8.83 5.58 -6.24
C ASN A 18 -7.45 6.11 -5.82
N CYS A 19 -7.10 5.86 -4.57
CA CYS A 19 -5.87 6.36 -3.95
C CYS A 19 -5.10 5.21 -3.32
N VAL A 20 -3.79 5.19 -3.54
CA VAL A 20 -2.91 4.23 -2.88
C VAL A 20 -2.67 4.66 -1.43
N GLU A 21 -2.80 3.70 -0.52
CA GLU A 21 -2.52 3.86 0.90
C GLU A 21 -1.37 2.96 1.36
N LEU A 22 -0.57 3.47 2.30
CA LEU A 22 0.57 2.76 2.85
C LEU A 22 0.35 2.45 4.34
N GLY A 23 0.69 1.24 4.75
CA GLY A 23 0.71 0.83 6.15
C GLY A 23 2.08 0.28 6.54
N VAL A 24 2.67 0.81 7.61
CA VAL A 24 3.98 0.36 8.11
C VAL A 24 3.79 -0.77 9.12
N VAL A 25 4.52 -1.87 8.93
CA VAL A 25 4.52 -3.03 9.81
C VAL A 25 5.96 -3.45 10.12
N PRO A 26 6.21 -4.27 11.17
CA PRO A 26 7.56 -4.66 11.54
C PRO A 26 8.38 -5.31 10.41
N ASP A 27 7.71 -6.02 9.49
CA ASP A 27 8.32 -6.78 8.40
C ASP A 27 8.31 -6.06 7.04
N GLY A 28 7.89 -4.79 6.96
CA GLY A 28 7.92 -4.01 5.73
C GLY A 28 6.77 -3.02 5.56
N VAL A 29 6.33 -2.83 4.33
CA VAL A 29 5.23 -1.93 3.98
C VAL A 29 4.09 -2.75 3.37
N ARG A 30 2.85 -2.36 3.71
CA ARG A 30 1.63 -2.82 3.07
C ARG A 30 1.13 -1.74 2.14
N ILE A 31 0.64 -2.14 0.97
CA ILE A 31 0.07 -1.26 -0.04
C ILE A 31 -1.34 -1.76 -0.35
N ARG A 32 -2.29 -0.85 -0.48
CA ARG A 32 -3.64 -1.14 -0.98
C ARG A 32 -4.20 0.08 -1.73
N GLU A 33 -5.27 -0.13 -2.47
CA GLU A 33 -6.09 0.97 -3.00
C GLU A 33 -7.22 1.29 -2.01
N SER A 34 -7.67 2.55 -1.96
CA SER A 34 -8.70 2.97 -1.00
C SER A 34 -10.11 2.47 -1.41
N ASP A 35 -10.33 2.22 -2.69
CA ASP A 35 -11.56 1.63 -3.26
C ASP A 35 -11.56 0.09 -3.26
N GLU A 36 -10.39 -0.53 -3.12
CA GLU A 36 -10.22 -1.97 -2.87
C GLU A 36 -9.48 -2.25 -1.54
N PRO A 37 -10.04 -1.89 -0.37
CA PRO A 37 -9.32 -1.88 0.91
C PRO A 37 -8.88 -3.26 1.42
N ASP A 38 -9.48 -4.32 0.88
CA ASP A 38 -9.18 -5.72 1.23
C ASP A 38 -8.04 -6.30 0.37
N ALA A 39 -7.72 -5.68 -0.77
CA ALA A 39 -6.65 -6.10 -1.66
C ALA A 39 -5.29 -5.54 -1.18
N VAL A 40 -4.63 -6.27 -0.27
CA VAL A 40 -3.38 -5.83 0.36
C VAL A 40 -2.14 -6.53 -0.23
N ILE A 41 -1.26 -5.74 -0.82
CA ILE A 41 0.07 -6.16 -1.28
C ILE A 41 1.07 -6.05 -0.13
N ARG A 42 1.90 -7.08 0.05
CA ARG A 42 3.06 -7.06 0.97
C ARG A 42 4.33 -6.76 0.20
N THR A 43 5.07 -5.74 0.61
CA THR A 43 6.37 -5.45 0.01
C THR A 43 7.52 -5.92 0.89
N THR A 44 8.62 -6.29 0.23
CA THR A 44 9.94 -6.50 0.81
C THR A 44 10.97 -5.78 -0.07
N PRO A 45 12.18 -5.46 0.41
CA PRO A 45 13.23 -4.90 -0.44
C PRO A 45 13.51 -5.75 -1.68
N ALA A 46 13.46 -7.09 -1.54
CA ALA A 46 13.62 -8.00 -2.67
C ALA A 46 12.47 -7.89 -3.68
N ALA A 47 11.21 -7.91 -3.21
CA ALA A 47 10.03 -7.82 -4.08
C ALA A 47 9.94 -6.47 -4.82
N LEU A 48 10.40 -5.38 -4.21
CA LEU A 48 10.45 -4.05 -4.85
C LEU A 48 11.66 -3.90 -5.78
N GLY A 49 12.80 -4.51 -5.42
CA GLY A 49 14.05 -4.44 -6.17
C GLY A 49 14.13 -5.45 -7.33
N SER A 50 13.15 -6.35 -7.48
CA SER A 50 13.00 -7.19 -8.66
C SER A 50 12.64 -6.31 -9.87
N SER A 51 13.67 -5.72 -10.49
CA SER A 51 13.58 -5.31 -11.89
C SER A 51 13.08 -6.50 -12.69
N TYR A 52 12.01 -6.29 -13.44
CA TYR A 52 11.42 -7.22 -14.42
C TYR A 52 12.46 -8.24 -14.94
N VAL A 53 12.30 -9.50 -14.55
CA VAL A 53 13.00 -10.61 -15.20
C VAL A 53 12.12 -11.00 -16.39
N PRO A 54 12.65 -10.96 -17.62
CA PRO A 54 11.87 -11.15 -18.84
C PRO A 54 11.12 -12.48 -18.92
#